data_AF-A0A1D8S0Z7-F1
#
_entry.id   AF-A0A1D8S0Z7-F1
#
_cell.length_a   1.000
_cell.length_b   1.000
_cell.length_c   1.000
_cell.angle_alpha   90.00
_cell.angle_beta   90.00
_cell.angle_gamma   90.00
#
_symmetry.space_group_name_H-M   'P 1'
#
loop_
_entity.id
_entity.type
_entity.pdbx_description
1 polymer ?
#
loop_
_entity_poly.entity_id
_entity_poly.type
_entity_poly.pdbx_seq_one_letter_code
_entity_poly.pdbx_strand_id
1 'polypeptide(L)'
;MDARVFNVFAENKLVISDLNVRLARDGKHLSALARAVYNVEVTDGQLDINFEAINGQPILSALIVRKKEIESKQWQLVWSDEFNYQGKPDPNKWSYDIWPARKVNSEDQTYTDNLKNVHVKDSNLVITAYKENLDDAKYTSGRIHSQGKGDFLYGRVDVRAKLPAGQGTWSAIWMLPSDPFKYSSTCQENDDWQGSATCDAWPNSGEIDIMEHVGYDMQTIHGTVHNKAYYWANWEQRKGSIEGQDVEKAFHLYSVEWTPESITVLFDNVPYFFYSNESSGWRAWPYDHPYHVILNLAIGGMWGKAGGPIDDRIFPVSMEVDFVRIFKPLNQ
;
A
#
# COMPACT_ATOMS: atom_id res chain seq x y z
N MET A 1 27.07 -0.76 -13.97
CA MET A 1 27.31 0.32 -13.01
C MET A 1 27.05 -0.24 -11.63
N ASP A 2 28.03 -0.15 -10.74
CA ASP A 2 27.90 -0.67 -9.38
C ASP A 2 26.80 0.09 -8.61
N ALA A 3 26.11 -0.63 -7.72
CA ALA A 3 25.05 -0.03 -6.93
C ALA A 3 25.65 1.01 -5.97
N ARG A 4 25.09 2.24 -5.97
CA ARG A 4 25.42 3.25 -4.97
C ARG A 4 24.82 2.82 -3.63
N VAL A 5 25.65 2.75 -2.60
CA VAL A 5 25.28 2.37 -1.23
C VAL A 5 25.84 3.41 -0.26
N PHE A 6 25.01 3.95 0.61
CA PHE A 6 25.41 4.95 1.59
C PHE A 6 24.49 4.95 2.81
N ASN A 7 25.03 5.41 3.94
CA ASN A 7 24.26 5.71 5.14
C ASN A 7 23.76 7.16 5.09
N VAL A 8 22.64 7.41 5.76
CA VAL A 8 22.11 8.76 5.99
C VAL A 8 22.04 8.98 7.49
N PHE A 9 22.59 10.09 7.94
CA PHE A 9 22.51 10.57 9.30
C PHE A 9 21.70 11.86 9.35
N ALA A 10 20.87 12.00 10.37
CA ALA A 10 20.21 13.25 10.72
C ALA A 10 20.48 13.54 12.19
N GLU A 11 20.90 14.77 12.53
CA GLU A 11 21.24 15.14 13.91
C GLU A 11 22.26 14.18 14.55
N ASN A 12 23.27 13.78 13.76
CA ASN A 12 24.31 12.79 14.12
C ASN A 12 23.81 11.39 14.48
N LYS A 13 22.54 11.08 14.25
CA LYS A 13 21.98 9.73 14.41
C LYS A 13 21.88 9.05 13.06
N LEU A 14 22.27 7.78 12.98
CA LEU A 14 22.05 6.96 11.79
C LEU A 14 20.53 6.78 11.63
N VAL A 15 19.98 7.24 10.51
CA VAL A 15 18.53 7.20 10.24
C VAL A 15 18.17 6.35 9.03
N ILE A 16 19.12 6.10 8.12
CA ILE A 16 18.99 5.10 7.06
C ILE A 16 20.35 4.40 6.95
N SER A 17 20.38 3.10 7.16
CA SER A 17 21.58 2.27 6.96
C SER A 17 21.60 1.64 5.57
N ASP A 18 22.79 1.54 4.98
CA ASP A 18 23.06 0.73 3.78
C ASP A 18 22.08 0.97 2.61
N LEU A 19 21.69 2.22 2.36
CA LEU A 19 20.71 2.54 1.31
C LEU A 19 21.25 2.17 -0.07
N ASN A 20 20.85 1.01 -0.57
CA ASN A 20 21.18 0.54 -1.90
C ASN A 20 20.21 1.13 -2.93
N VAL A 21 20.63 2.18 -3.63
CA VAL A 21 19.76 2.93 -4.57
C VAL A 21 19.19 2.03 -5.67
N ARG A 22 19.96 1.03 -6.13
CA ARG A 22 19.51 0.12 -7.18
C ARG A 22 18.44 -0.83 -6.67
N LEU A 23 18.67 -1.49 -5.53
CA LEU A 23 17.70 -2.42 -4.94
C LEU A 23 16.44 -1.69 -4.47
N ALA A 24 16.59 -0.49 -3.92
CA ALA A 24 15.47 0.30 -3.46
C ALA A 24 14.56 0.79 -4.62
N ARG A 25 15.07 0.74 -5.87
CA ARG A 25 14.33 0.92 -7.13
C ARG A 25 14.05 -0.41 -7.85
N ASP A 26 14.04 -1.54 -7.14
CA ASP A 26 13.77 -2.89 -7.69
C ASP A 26 14.70 -3.32 -8.83
N GLY A 27 15.92 -2.77 -8.83
CA GLY A 27 16.89 -2.96 -9.91
C GLY A 27 16.62 -2.15 -11.17
N LYS A 28 15.59 -1.28 -11.16
CA LYS A 28 15.09 -0.51 -12.30
C LYS A 28 15.66 0.91 -12.29
N HIS A 29 16.37 1.29 -13.36
CA HIS A 29 17.07 2.58 -13.39
C HIS A 29 16.16 3.78 -13.70
N LEU A 30 14.98 3.55 -14.27
CA LEU A 30 13.98 4.60 -14.58
C LEU A 30 13.00 4.86 -13.40
N SER A 31 12.92 3.94 -12.43
CA SER A 31 12.02 4.09 -11.28
C SER A 31 12.52 5.17 -10.32
N ALA A 32 11.57 5.82 -9.66
CA ALA A 32 11.85 6.77 -8.59
C ALA A 32 11.53 6.17 -7.23
N LEU A 33 12.25 6.64 -6.22
CA LEU A 33 12.05 6.26 -4.83
C LEU A 33 12.12 7.50 -3.94
N ALA A 34 11.17 7.61 -3.02
CA ALA A 34 11.29 8.40 -1.81
C ALA A 34 11.59 7.50 -0.59
N ARG A 35 12.50 7.94 0.29
CA ARG A 35 12.68 7.38 1.63
C ARG A 35 12.36 8.46 2.64
N ALA A 36 11.52 8.14 3.61
CA ALA A 36 11.15 9.07 4.67
C ALA A 36 11.72 8.64 6.01
N VAL A 37 12.16 9.64 6.77
CA VAL A 37 12.63 9.52 8.16
C VAL A 37 11.80 10.50 8.98
N TYR A 38 11.44 10.10 10.19
CA TYR A 38 10.60 10.90 11.08
C TYR A 38 11.17 10.97 12.49
N ASN A 39 10.57 11.82 13.33
CA ASN A 39 11.01 12.08 14.71
C ASN A 39 12.48 12.54 14.82
N VAL A 40 12.97 13.29 13.83
CA VAL A 40 14.25 13.98 13.92
C VAL A 40 14.08 15.23 14.78
N GLU A 41 14.74 15.25 15.94
CA GLU A 41 14.68 16.36 16.89
C GLU A 41 15.71 17.43 16.56
N VAL A 42 15.25 18.60 16.11
CA VAL A 42 16.10 19.76 15.82
C VAL A 42 15.99 20.75 16.97
N THR A 43 17.10 21.03 17.66
CA THR A 43 17.08 21.81 18.93
C THR A 43 17.67 23.20 18.82
N ASP A 44 18.54 23.45 17.84
CA ASP A 44 19.25 24.72 17.62
C ASP A 44 18.69 25.52 16.43
N GLY A 45 17.65 24.99 15.76
CA GLY A 45 17.03 25.58 14.57
C GLY A 45 17.74 25.24 13.26
N GLN A 46 18.78 24.42 13.29
CA GLN A 46 19.49 23.91 12.11
C GLN A 46 19.32 22.40 12.00
N LEU A 47 18.82 21.92 10.86
CA LEU A 47 18.75 20.49 10.58
C LEU A 47 20.04 20.03 9.89
N ASP A 48 20.83 19.22 10.58
CA ASP A 48 22.06 18.65 10.05
C ASP A 48 21.83 17.26 9.43
N ILE A 49 22.14 17.13 8.14
CA ILE A 49 22.03 15.88 7.38
C ILE A 49 23.39 15.53 6.78
N ASN A 50 23.88 14.33 7.08
CA ASN A 50 25.15 13.82 6.57
C ASN A 50 24.93 12.52 5.79
N PHE A 51 25.65 12.38 4.68
CA PHE A 51 25.66 11.17 3.86
C PHE A 51 27.04 10.53 3.92
N GLU A 52 27.11 9.26 4.32
CA GLU A 52 28.36 8.52 4.41
C GLU A 52 28.39 7.46 3.31
N ALA A 53 29.29 7.63 2.34
CA ALA A 53 29.45 6.71 1.23
C ALA A 53 30.01 5.36 1.69
N ILE A 54 29.34 4.26 1.32
CA ILE A 54 29.86 2.89 1.49
C ILE A 54 30.40 2.38 0.15
N ASN A 55 29.62 2.55 -0.92
CA ASN A 55 30.03 2.23 -2.29
C ASN A 55 29.49 3.28 -3.28
N GLY A 56 30.39 3.99 -3.96
CA GLY A 56 30.01 5.10 -4.83
C GLY A 56 29.49 6.32 -4.06
N GLN A 57 29.54 7.50 -4.69
CA GLN A 57 29.08 8.73 -4.04
C GLN A 57 27.55 8.72 -3.83
N PRO A 58 27.05 9.25 -2.71
CA PRO A 58 25.62 9.47 -2.48
C PRO A 58 25.01 10.30 -3.61
N ILE A 59 23.72 10.07 -3.88
CA ILE A 59 22.96 10.85 -4.85
C ILE A 59 21.64 11.29 -4.23
N LEU A 60 21.35 12.58 -4.34
CA LEU A 60 20.14 13.21 -3.82
C LEU A 60 19.53 14.04 -4.95
N SER A 61 18.32 13.69 -5.38
CA SER A 61 17.59 14.46 -6.39
C SER A 61 16.79 15.60 -5.76
N ALA A 62 16.20 15.35 -4.58
CA ALA A 62 15.43 16.31 -3.82
C ALA A 62 15.44 15.93 -2.33
N LEU A 63 15.30 16.93 -1.47
CA LEU A 63 15.04 16.77 -0.05
C LEU A 63 13.80 17.58 0.30
N ILE A 64 12.85 16.94 0.99
CA ILE A 64 11.66 17.60 1.51
C ILE A 64 11.75 17.53 3.03
N VAL A 65 11.83 18.70 3.67
CA VAL A 65 11.78 18.81 5.12
C VAL A 65 10.41 19.32 5.50
N ARG A 66 9.69 18.57 6.33
CA ARG A 66 8.41 18.99 6.89
C ARG A 66 8.57 19.11 8.39
N LYS A 67 8.24 20.28 8.94
CA LYS A 67 7.99 20.39 10.37
C LYS A 67 6.77 19.52 10.67
N LYS A 68 6.79 18.79 11.79
CA LYS A 68 5.61 18.07 12.26
C LYS A 68 4.50 19.09 12.50
N GLU A 69 3.57 19.18 11.56
CA GLU A 69 2.40 20.05 11.69
C GLU A 69 1.47 19.45 12.75
N ILE A 70 1.09 20.28 13.72
CA ILE A 70 0.11 19.94 14.77
C ILE A 70 -1.31 20.35 14.32
N GLU A 71 -1.43 21.15 13.25
CA GLU A 71 -2.73 21.55 12.71
C GLU A 71 -3.35 20.42 11.89
N SER A 72 -4.46 19.87 12.39
CA SER A 72 -5.27 18.94 11.62
C SER A 72 -5.99 19.71 10.51
N LYS A 73 -5.75 19.33 9.25
CA LYS A 73 -6.72 19.59 8.18
C LYS A 73 -8.11 19.22 8.69
N GLN A 74 -9.07 20.11 8.48
CA GLN A 74 -10.45 19.89 8.92
C GLN A 74 -11.11 18.88 7.98
N TRP A 75 -11.30 17.66 8.50
CA TRP A 75 -11.87 16.52 7.79
C TRP A 75 -13.27 16.20 8.33
N GLN A 76 -14.23 15.98 7.43
CA GLN A 76 -15.56 15.48 7.75
C GLN A 76 -15.62 13.98 7.44
N LEU A 77 -15.97 13.15 8.43
CA LEU A 77 -16.21 11.72 8.21
C LEU A 77 -17.43 11.53 7.29
N VAL A 78 -17.26 10.80 6.19
CA VAL A 78 -18.33 10.54 5.21
C VAL A 78 -18.68 9.06 5.07
N TRP A 79 -17.76 8.16 5.39
CA TRP A 79 -17.99 6.72 5.40
C TRP A 79 -17.04 6.05 6.39
N SER A 80 -17.50 5.00 7.06
CA SER A 80 -16.63 4.23 7.96
C SER A 80 -17.12 2.80 8.19
N ASP A 81 -16.17 1.94 8.55
CA ASP A 81 -16.46 0.74 9.33
C ASP A 81 -15.54 0.65 10.54
N GLU A 82 -16.15 0.60 11.72
CA GLU A 82 -15.48 0.52 13.03
C GLU A 82 -15.45 -0.91 13.57
N PHE A 83 -15.95 -1.87 12.78
CA PHE A 83 -15.94 -3.30 13.08
C PHE A 83 -16.47 -3.69 14.49
N ASN A 84 -17.36 -2.86 15.05
CA ASN A 84 -18.01 -3.06 16.35
C ASN A 84 -19.20 -4.04 16.28
N TYR A 85 -18.99 -5.19 15.66
CA TYR A 85 -19.96 -6.28 15.51
C TYR A 85 -19.23 -7.63 15.53
N GLN A 86 -19.94 -8.73 15.28
CA GLN A 86 -19.37 -10.08 15.28
C GLN A 86 -19.90 -10.86 14.06
N GLY A 87 -19.05 -11.67 13.43
CA GLY A 87 -19.43 -12.52 12.30
C GLY A 87 -18.85 -12.04 10.96
N LYS A 88 -19.62 -12.12 9.87
CA LYS A 88 -19.14 -11.68 8.55
C LYS A 88 -19.09 -10.13 8.48
N PRO A 89 -18.12 -9.54 7.76
CA PRO A 89 -18.18 -8.14 7.33
C PRO A 89 -19.57 -7.69 6.87
N ASP A 90 -19.96 -6.47 7.21
CA ASP A 90 -21.26 -5.88 6.83
C ASP A 90 -21.42 -5.89 5.30
N PRO A 91 -22.40 -6.64 4.75
CA PRO A 91 -22.58 -6.74 3.30
C PRO A 91 -23.01 -5.42 2.65
N ASN A 92 -23.45 -4.42 3.41
CA ASN A 92 -23.71 -3.07 2.90
C ASN A 92 -22.44 -2.23 2.77
N LYS A 93 -21.31 -2.69 3.32
CA LYS A 93 -20.02 -2.00 3.28
C LYS A 93 -18.94 -2.76 2.51
N TRP A 94 -18.98 -4.09 2.54
CA TRP A 94 -17.93 -4.95 2.01
C TRP A 94 -18.47 -6.02 1.06
N SER A 95 -17.74 -6.25 -0.02
CA SER A 95 -17.86 -7.40 -0.94
C SER A 95 -16.58 -8.23 -0.87
N TYR A 96 -16.66 -9.50 -1.28
CA TYR A 96 -15.52 -10.41 -1.31
C TYR A 96 -15.07 -10.65 -2.75
N ASP A 97 -13.75 -10.67 -2.97
CA ASP A 97 -13.17 -11.24 -4.17
C ASP A 97 -12.92 -12.74 -3.93
N ILE A 98 -13.77 -13.60 -4.50
CA ILE A 98 -13.61 -15.07 -4.41
C ILE A 98 -12.83 -15.54 -5.62
N TRP A 99 -11.51 -15.67 -5.48
CA TRP A 99 -10.61 -15.90 -6.60
C TRP A 99 -9.75 -17.16 -6.44
N PRO A 100 -9.50 -17.90 -7.53
CA PRO A 100 -8.55 -18.99 -7.53
C PRO A 100 -7.12 -18.45 -7.32
N ALA A 101 -6.22 -19.34 -6.92
CA ALA A 101 -4.80 -19.01 -6.84
C ALA A 101 -4.24 -18.55 -8.20
N ARG A 102 -3.19 -17.75 -8.14
CA ARG A 102 -2.39 -17.24 -9.27
C ARG A 102 -3.12 -16.30 -10.24
N LYS A 103 -4.28 -15.75 -9.85
CA LYS A 103 -5.07 -14.89 -10.74
C LYS A 103 -4.31 -13.66 -11.27
N VAL A 104 -3.65 -12.89 -10.38
CA VAL A 104 -3.03 -11.60 -10.77
C VAL A 104 -1.50 -11.59 -10.66
N ASN A 105 -0.93 -11.95 -9.51
CA ASN A 105 0.52 -11.83 -9.25
C ASN A 105 1.22 -13.17 -8.96
N SER A 106 0.69 -14.26 -9.52
CA SER A 106 1.14 -15.64 -9.20
C SER A 106 1.06 -16.00 -7.71
N GLU A 107 0.15 -15.34 -6.99
CA GLU A 107 -0.15 -15.55 -5.58
C GLU A 107 -0.63 -16.99 -5.32
N ASP A 108 -0.24 -17.58 -4.20
CA ASP A 108 -0.40 -19.01 -3.92
C ASP A 108 -1.68 -19.33 -3.12
N GLN A 109 -2.39 -18.32 -2.61
CA GLN A 109 -3.69 -18.48 -1.94
C GLN A 109 -4.86 -18.44 -2.90
N THR A 110 -5.94 -19.14 -2.54
CA THR A 110 -7.29 -18.79 -3.01
C THR A 110 -7.98 -17.87 -2.01
N TYR A 111 -8.66 -16.83 -2.49
CA TYR A 111 -9.45 -15.94 -1.65
C TYR A 111 -10.87 -16.49 -1.48
N THR A 112 -11.39 -16.49 -0.25
CA THR A 112 -12.72 -17.04 0.07
C THR A 112 -13.53 -16.08 0.95
N ASP A 113 -14.83 -16.34 1.07
CA ASP A 113 -15.75 -15.64 1.99
C ASP A 113 -16.04 -16.45 3.28
N ASN A 114 -15.21 -17.47 3.56
CA ASN A 114 -15.35 -18.30 4.75
C ASN A 114 -15.05 -17.49 6.01
N LEU A 115 -15.86 -17.69 7.06
CA LEU A 115 -15.66 -17.02 8.36
C LEU A 115 -14.25 -17.23 8.94
N LYS A 116 -13.60 -18.38 8.69
CA LYS A 116 -12.23 -18.60 9.15
C LYS A 116 -11.25 -17.61 8.52
N ASN A 117 -11.45 -17.25 7.24
CA ASN A 117 -10.56 -16.38 6.48
C ASN A 117 -10.89 -14.91 6.68
N VAL A 118 -12.17 -14.56 6.80
CA VAL A 118 -12.61 -13.18 6.97
C VAL A 118 -13.78 -13.13 7.96
N HIS A 119 -13.54 -12.52 9.11
CA HIS A 119 -14.58 -12.29 10.10
C HIS A 119 -14.27 -11.05 10.93
N VAL A 120 -15.29 -10.53 11.57
CA VAL A 120 -15.18 -9.48 12.57
C VAL A 120 -15.28 -10.13 13.94
N LYS A 121 -14.30 -9.84 14.79
CA LYS A 121 -14.21 -10.32 16.17
C LYS A 121 -13.42 -9.33 17.03
N ASP A 122 -13.85 -9.16 18.27
CA ASP A 122 -13.18 -8.33 19.28
C ASP A 122 -12.91 -6.90 18.78
N SER A 123 -13.93 -6.30 18.13
CA SER A 123 -13.88 -4.96 17.51
C SER A 123 -12.86 -4.80 16.37
N ASN A 124 -12.42 -5.89 15.75
CA ASN A 124 -11.53 -5.85 14.59
C ASN A 124 -12.08 -6.71 13.45
N LEU A 125 -11.88 -6.26 12.21
CA LEU A 125 -11.84 -7.16 11.08
C LEU A 125 -10.55 -8.00 11.14
N VAL A 126 -10.69 -9.31 10.98
CA VAL A 126 -9.57 -10.26 10.99
C VAL A 126 -9.55 -10.99 9.65
N ILE A 127 -8.51 -10.74 8.87
CA ILE A 127 -8.22 -11.47 7.62
C ILE A 127 -7.12 -12.48 7.92
N THR A 128 -7.46 -13.77 7.94
CA THR A 128 -6.53 -14.85 8.31
C THR A 128 -6.24 -15.74 7.11
N ALA A 129 -4.95 -15.96 6.86
CA ALA A 129 -4.48 -16.95 5.94
C ALA A 129 -4.23 -18.29 6.64
N TYR A 130 -4.59 -19.39 5.99
CA TYR A 130 -4.35 -20.76 6.47
C TYR A 130 -3.55 -21.54 5.44
N LYS A 131 -2.68 -22.42 5.91
CA LYS A 131 -2.14 -23.51 5.11
C LYS A 131 -3.14 -24.65 5.09
N GLU A 132 -3.83 -24.81 3.97
CA GLU A 132 -4.78 -25.88 3.74
C GLU A 132 -4.99 -26.08 2.25
N ASN A 133 -5.29 -27.31 1.84
CA ASN A 133 -5.61 -27.59 0.45
C ASN A 133 -7.09 -27.25 0.22
N LEU A 134 -7.35 -26.29 -0.66
CA LEU A 134 -8.67 -25.97 -1.17
C LEU A 134 -8.56 -25.78 -2.68
N ASP A 135 -9.27 -26.61 -3.43
CA ASP A 135 -9.12 -26.74 -4.88
C ASP A 135 -7.64 -26.94 -5.29
N ASP A 136 -7.12 -26.12 -6.19
CA ASP A 136 -5.72 -26.17 -6.65
C ASP A 136 -4.77 -25.30 -5.79
N ALA A 137 -5.27 -24.68 -4.72
CA ALA A 137 -4.48 -23.82 -3.83
C ALA A 137 -4.02 -24.58 -2.57
N LYS A 138 -2.83 -24.21 -2.08
CA LYS A 138 -2.25 -24.74 -0.82
C LYS A 138 -2.48 -23.82 0.39
N TYR A 139 -3.06 -22.66 0.12
CA TYR A 139 -3.37 -21.66 1.12
C TYR A 139 -4.74 -21.06 0.82
N THR A 140 -5.44 -20.67 1.87
CA THR A 140 -6.64 -19.83 1.78
C THR A 140 -6.38 -18.50 2.44
N SER A 141 -7.05 -17.45 1.99
CA SER A 141 -7.01 -16.13 2.63
C SER A 141 -8.28 -15.33 2.31
N GLY A 142 -8.29 -14.04 2.65
CA GLY A 142 -9.36 -13.11 2.35
C GLY A 142 -8.92 -11.88 1.57
N ARG A 143 -9.82 -11.42 0.70
CA ARG A 143 -9.76 -10.14 0.01
C ARG A 143 -11.16 -9.54 -0.01
N ILE A 144 -11.32 -8.36 0.57
CA ILE A 144 -12.59 -7.63 0.59
C ILE A 144 -12.41 -6.22 0.04
N HIS A 145 -13.49 -5.67 -0.50
CA HIS A 145 -13.48 -4.34 -1.11
C HIS A 145 -14.80 -3.59 -0.87
N SER A 146 -14.72 -2.26 -0.89
CA SER A 146 -15.86 -1.37 -0.63
C SER A 146 -16.55 -0.84 -1.90
N GLN A 147 -16.31 -1.45 -3.07
CA GLN A 147 -16.85 -0.98 -4.35
C GLN A 147 -18.37 -0.92 -4.35
N GLY A 148 -18.93 0.20 -4.81
CA GLY A 148 -20.36 0.50 -4.82
C GLY A 148 -20.95 0.78 -3.44
N LYS A 149 -20.13 0.80 -2.38
CA LYS A 149 -20.57 0.88 -0.97
C LYS A 149 -19.88 1.98 -0.19
N GLY A 150 -18.63 2.29 -0.54
CA GLY A 150 -17.79 3.31 0.09
C GLY A 150 -16.98 4.10 -0.94
N ASP A 151 -17.53 4.28 -2.13
CA ASP A 151 -16.85 4.93 -3.25
C ASP A 151 -16.70 6.43 -3.01
N PHE A 152 -15.53 6.97 -3.31
CA PHE A 152 -15.26 8.39 -3.13
C PHE A 152 -14.25 8.90 -4.15
N LEU A 153 -14.40 10.18 -4.49
CA LEU A 153 -13.43 10.94 -5.28
C LEU A 153 -12.89 12.05 -4.38
N TYR A 154 -11.57 12.03 -4.17
CA TYR A 154 -10.81 12.91 -3.29
C TYR A 154 -11.24 12.84 -1.82
N GLY A 155 -10.29 13.13 -0.94
CA GLY A 155 -10.50 13.09 0.49
C GLY A 155 -9.32 12.49 1.23
N ARG A 156 -9.60 11.89 2.37
CA ARG A 156 -8.64 11.14 3.17
C ARG A 156 -9.19 9.76 3.49
N VAL A 157 -8.36 8.74 3.39
CA VAL A 157 -8.65 7.42 3.97
C VAL A 157 -7.71 7.19 5.13
N ASP A 158 -8.25 6.73 6.24
CA ASP A 158 -7.51 6.22 7.38
C ASP A 158 -7.89 4.76 7.60
N VAL A 159 -6.88 3.89 7.63
CA VAL A 159 -7.02 2.48 8.00
C VAL A 159 -6.09 2.20 9.17
N ARG A 160 -6.65 1.78 10.30
CA ARG A 160 -5.85 1.40 11.46
C ARG A 160 -5.72 -0.11 11.50
N ALA A 161 -4.51 -0.62 11.32
CA ALA A 161 -4.25 -2.05 11.15
C ALA A 161 -2.99 -2.52 11.86
N LYS A 162 -2.95 -3.82 12.15
CA LYS A 162 -1.78 -4.58 12.61
C LYS A 162 -1.48 -5.67 11.57
N LEU A 163 -0.22 -5.75 11.15
CA LEU A 163 0.20 -6.53 9.99
C LEU A 163 0.62 -7.96 10.37
N PRO A 164 0.49 -8.93 9.45
CA PRO A 164 0.97 -10.29 9.66
C PRO A 164 2.50 -10.38 9.49
N ALA A 165 3.16 -11.08 10.40
CA ALA A 165 4.58 -11.38 10.26
C ALA A 165 4.84 -12.66 9.48
N GLY A 166 5.98 -12.72 8.79
CA GLY A 166 6.56 -13.98 8.32
C GLY A 166 6.79 -14.10 6.81
N GLN A 167 7.84 -14.83 6.45
CA GLN A 167 8.22 -15.06 5.06
C GLN A 167 7.06 -15.66 4.25
N GLY A 168 6.65 -14.97 3.19
CA GLY A 168 5.56 -15.38 2.33
C GLY A 168 4.28 -14.56 2.49
N THR A 169 4.14 -13.73 3.54
CA THR A 169 2.99 -12.81 3.63
C THR A 169 3.18 -11.63 2.68
N TRP A 170 2.07 -11.15 2.11
CA TRP A 170 1.97 -9.90 1.39
C TRP A 170 0.61 -9.25 1.71
N SER A 171 0.58 -8.39 2.72
CA SER A 171 -0.64 -7.65 3.12
C SER A 171 -0.73 -6.33 2.36
N ALA A 172 -1.94 -5.94 1.98
CA ALA A 172 -2.18 -4.68 1.28
C ALA A 172 -3.43 -3.95 1.78
N ILE A 173 -3.30 -2.63 1.89
CA ILE A 173 -4.37 -1.64 2.03
C ILE A 173 -4.22 -0.70 0.84
N TRP A 174 -5.18 -0.73 -0.06
CA TRP A 174 -5.02 -0.12 -1.38
C TRP A 174 -6.37 0.24 -1.97
N MET A 175 -6.35 0.87 -3.13
CA MET A 175 -7.54 1.38 -3.78
C MET A 175 -7.49 1.16 -5.29
N LEU A 176 -8.62 0.76 -5.84
CA LEU A 176 -8.85 0.67 -7.27
C LEU A 176 -10.02 1.59 -7.69
N PRO A 177 -10.06 1.99 -8.97
CA PRO A 177 -11.17 2.75 -9.52
C PRO A 177 -12.47 1.95 -9.45
N SER A 178 -13.56 2.61 -9.06
CA SER A 178 -14.89 2.01 -9.08
C SER A 178 -15.44 1.85 -10.50
N ASP A 179 -14.96 2.67 -11.43
CA ASP A 179 -15.09 2.48 -12.88
C ASP A 179 -13.70 2.17 -13.47
N PRO A 180 -13.30 0.90 -13.55
CA PRO A 180 -12.00 0.52 -14.10
C PRO A 180 -11.90 0.75 -15.61
N PHE A 181 -13.01 1.00 -16.31
CA PHE A 181 -13.03 1.13 -17.77
C PHE A 181 -12.93 2.59 -18.25
N LYS A 182 -12.94 3.59 -17.35
CA LYS A 182 -12.90 5.02 -17.69
C LYS A 182 -11.82 5.38 -18.72
N TYR A 183 -10.62 4.81 -18.56
CA TYR A 183 -9.48 5.02 -19.48
C TYR A 183 -9.06 3.75 -20.23
N SER A 184 -9.89 2.70 -20.19
CA SER A 184 -9.71 1.51 -21.00
C SER A 184 -9.86 1.85 -22.49
N SER A 185 -9.10 1.18 -23.34
CA SER A 185 -9.19 1.26 -24.80
C SER A 185 -9.40 -0.09 -25.48
N THR A 186 -9.19 -1.20 -24.77
CA THR A 186 -9.25 -2.56 -25.35
C THR A 186 -10.35 -3.44 -24.75
N CYS A 187 -11.03 -2.97 -23.70
CA CYS A 187 -12.10 -3.68 -23.02
C CYS A 187 -13.16 -2.70 -22.49
N GLN A 188 -14.32 -3.23 -22.15
CA GLN A 188 -15.50 -2.47 -21.72
C GLN A 188 -16.15 -3.13 -20.50
N GLU A 189 -17.20 -2.47 -20.00
CA GLU A 189 -18.00 -2.97 -18.89
C GLU A 189 -18.37 -4.45 -19.06
N ASN A 190 -18.20 -5.23 -17.98
CA ASN A 190 -18.37 -6.68 -17.88
C ASN A 190 -17.22 -7.57 -18.40
N ASP A 191 -16.19 -7.00 -19.02
CA ASP A 191 -14.97 -7.77 -19.32
C ASP A 191 -14.19 -8.08 -18.03
N ASP A 192 -13.60 -9.28 -17.94
CA ASP A 192 -12.66 -9.60 -16.86
C ASP A 192 -11.35 -8.82 -17.09
N TRP A 193 -11.04 -7.91 -16.17
CA TRP A 193 -9.95 -6.95 -16.32
C TRP A 193 -8.81 -7.16 -15.33
N GLN A 194 -9.08 -7.70 -14.14
CA GLN A 194 -8.06 -7.88 -13.10
C GLN A 194 -7.21 -9.11 -13.39
N GLY A 195 -5.94 -8.87 -13.76
CA GLY A 195 -5.02 -9.91 -14.22
C GLY A 195 -5.19 -10.29 -15.69
N SER A 196 -5.97 -9.50 -16.44
CA SER A 196 -6.24 -9.76 -17.85
C SER A 196 -5.04 -9.37 -18.73
N ALA A 197 -4.69 -10.25 -19.67
CA ALA A 197 -3.62 -9.97 -20.64
C ALA A 197 -4.11 -9.15 -21.86
N THR A 198 -5.43 -9.01 -22.05
CA THR A 198 -6.04 -8.39 -23.23
C THR A 198 -6.85 -7.14 -22.91
N CYS A 199 -7.04 -6.84 -21.63
CA CYS A 199 -7.77 -5.67 -21.15
C CYS A 199 -6.80 -4.69 -20.51
N ASP A 200 -6.80 -3.44 -20.97
CA ASP A 200 -5.89 -2.38 -20.51
C ASP A 200 -6.52 -1.45 -19.46
N ALA A 201 -7.71 -1.78 -18.95
CA ALA A 201 -8.35 -1.08 -17.83
C ALA A 201 -7.38 -0.80 -16.67
N TRP A 202 -6.57 -1.80 -16.30
CA TRP A 202 -5.36 -1.60 -15.50
C TRP A 202 -4.12 -1.64 -16.41
N PRO A 203 -3.14 -0.73 -16.23
CA PRO A 203 -3.07 0.32 -15.23
C PRO A 203 -3.72 1.64 -15.69
N ASN A 204 -4.48 1.65 -16.80
CA ASN A 204 -4.94 2.90 -17.40
C ASN A 204 -5.82 3.74 -16.46
N SER A 205 -6.72 3.10 -15.72
CA SER A 205 -7.63 3.78 -14.79
C SER A 205 -7.05 3.96 -13.38
N GLY A 206 -5.84 3.44 -13.15
CA GLY A 206 -5.02 3.70 -11.97
C GLY A 206 -5.21 2.74 -10.79
N GLU A 207 -4.31 2.89 -9.81
CA GLU A 207 -4.26 2.17 -8.53
C GLU A 207 -3.50 3.05 -7.53
N ILE A 208 -3.94 3.06 -6.27
CA ILE A 208 -3.28 3.77 -5.17
C ILE A 208 -3.05 2.79 -4.02
N ASP A 209 -1.80 2.48 -3.76
CA ASP A 209 -1.39 1.59 -2.67
C ASP A 209 -1.03 2.43 -1.44
N ILE A 210 -1.94 2.42 -0.46
CA ILE A 210 -1.77 3.14 0.81
C ILE A 210 -0.73 2.42 1.68
N MET A 211 -0.73 1.09 1.66
CA MET A 211 0.23 0.25 2.34
C MET A 211 0.36 -1.07 1.60
N GLU A 212 1.58 -1.40 1.20
CA GLU A 212 1.97 -2.78 0.92
C GLU A 212 3.11 -3.19 1.84
N HIS A 213 3.07 -4.44 2.29
CA HIS A 213 4.06 -4.99 3.19
C HIS A 213 4.27 -6.48 2.92
N VAL A 214 5.53 -6.89 2.94
CA VAL A 214 5.96 -8.28 2.71
C VAL A 214 6.73 -8.80 3.92
N GLY A 215 6.36 -9.97 4.44
CA GLY A 215 6.86 -10.42 5.74
C GLY A 215 8.34 -10.84 5.78
N TYR A 216 9.05 -10.82 4.64
CA TYR A 216 10.52 -11.00 4.61
C TYR A 216 11.29 -9.70 4.88
N ASP A 217 10.63 -8.54 4.75
CA ASP A 217 11.17 -7.20 4.97
C ASP A 217 10.30 -6.46 5.99
N MET A 218 10.19 -7.05 7.19
CA MET A 218 9.16 -6.74 8.18
C MET A 218 9.06 -5.25 8.58
N GLN A 219 10.13 -4.49 8.51
CA GLN A 219 10.11 -3.08 8.94
C GLN A 219 9.77 -2.13 7.78
N THR A 220 9.84 -2.59 6.53
CA THR A 220 9.68 -1.70 5.37
C THR A 220 8.23 -1.68 4.92
N ILE A 221 7.61 -0.50 4.99
CA ILE A 221 6.26 -0.24 4.48
C ILE A 221 6.37 0.50 3.16
N HIS A 222 5.60 0.07 2.16
CA HIS A 222 5.58 0.67 0.82
C HIS A 222 4.29 1.43 0.56
N GLY A 223 4.39 2.49 -0.22
CA GLY A 223 3.26 3.23 -0.76
C GLY A 223 3.56 3.55 -2.21
N THR A 224 2.62 3.27 -3.10
CA THR A 224 2.83 3.24 -4.55
C THR A 224 1.62 3.83 -5.25
N VAL A 225 1.83 4.41 -6.42
CA VAL A 225 0.74 4.61 -7.37
C VAL A 225 1.09 3.91 -8.68
N HIS A 226 0.09 3.32 -9.33
CA HIS A 226 0.25 2.75 -10.67
C HIS A 226 -0.63 3.50 -11.67
N ASN A 227 -0.05 3.85 -12.81
CA ASN A 227 -0.75 4.40 -13.96
C ASN A 227 -0.01 4.06 -15.26
N LYS A 228 -0.62 4.36 -16.41
CA LYS A 228 -0.06 4.03 -17.72
C LYS A 228 1.34 4.60 -17.98
N ALA A 229 1.61 5.82 -17.49
CA ALA A 229 2.91 6.46 -17.63
C ALA A 229 3.94 5.86 -16.67
N TYR A 230 3.53 5.52 -15.44
CA TYR A 230 4.41 5.12 -14.36
C TYR A 230 3.87 3.86 -13.66
N TYR A 231 4.36 2.68 -14.05
CA TYR A 231 4.01 1.42 -13.40
C TYR A 231 5.14 0.40 -13.51
N TRP A 232 4.99 -0.75 -12.86
CA TRP A 232 6.10 -1.69 -12.72
C TRP A 232 6.54 -2.32 -14.05
N ALA A 233 5.63 -2.53 -15.00
CA ALA A 233 5.97 -3.21 -16.25
C ALA A 233 6.75 -2.35 -17.25
N ASN A 234 6.67 -1.01 -17.14
CA ASN A 234 7.50 -0.09 -17.93
C ASN A 234 8.72 0.46 -17.17
N TRP A 235 8.94 -0.04 -15.94
CA TRP A 235 10.14 0.26 -15.13
C TRP A 235 10.17 1.69 -14.59
N GLU A 236 9.04 2.41 -14.66
CA GLU A 236 8.92 3.81 -14.21
C GLU A 236 8.10 3.97 -12.92
N GLN A 237 7.89 2.91 -12.13
CA GLN A 237 7.07 3.01 -10.92
C GLN A 237 7.52 4.17 -9.99
N ARG A 238 6.52 4.82 -9.40
CA ARG A 238 6.71 5.87 -8.39
C ARG A 238 6.29 5.28 -7.05
N LYS A 239 7.25 5.16 -6.14
CA LYS A 239 7.01 4.60 -4.82
C LYS A 239 7.75 5.37 -3.73
N GLY A 240 7.22 5.28 -2.52
CA GLY A 240 7.92 5.67 -1.30
C GLY A 240 8.04 4.47 -0.35
N SER A 241 8.91 4.60 0.62
CA SER A 241 8.85 3.73 1.80
C SER A 241 9.26 4.46 3.07
N ILE A 242 8.87 3.85 4.18
CA ILE A 242 9.22 4.24 5.54
C ILE A 242 9.49 2.98 6.35
N GLU A 243 10.37 3.09 7.35
CA GLU A 243 10.54 2.04 8.34
C GLU A 243 9.48 2.20 9.44
N GLY A 244 8.68 1.16 9.64
CA GLY A 244 7.73 1.03 10.74
C GLY A 244 8.24 0.06 11.79
N GLN A 245 8.22 0.47 13.06
CA GLN A 245 8.59 -0.38 14.18
C GLN A 245 7.37 -1.14 14.70
N ASP A 246 7.54 -2.43 15.05
CA ASP A 246 6.52 -3.27 15.69
C ASP A 246 5.18 -3.38 14.93
N VAL A 247 5.20 -3.29 13.60
CA VAL A 247 4.01 -3.32 12.73
C VAL A 247 3.19 -4.62 12.88
N GLU A 248 3.82 -5.68 13.36
CA GLU A 248 3.21 -6.98 13.66
C GLU A 248 2.66 -7.11 15.09
N LYS A 249 3.08 -6.23 16.00
CA LYS A 249 2.70 -6.27 17.42
C LYS A 249 1.71 -5.18 17.79
N ALA A 250 1.72 -4.05 17.09
CA ALA A 250 0.90 -2.89 17.37
C ALA A 250 0.05 -2.48 16.17
N PHE A 251 -1.06 -1.81 16.46
CA PHE A 251 -1.89 -1.18 15.44
C PHE A 251 -1.29 0.18 15.06
N HIS A 252 -1.08 0.39 13.78
CA HIS A 252 -0.62 1.64 13.19
C HIS A 252 -1.66 2.25 12.27
N LEU A 253 -1.55 3.55 12.02
CA LEU A 253 -2.41 4.30 11.12
C LEU A 253 -1.78 4.38 9.73
N TYR A 254 -2.44 3.79 8.74
CA TYR A 254 -2.10 3.89 7.33
C TYR A 254 -3.08 4.81 6.64
N SER A 255 -2.59 5.87 6.02
CA SER A 255 -3.45 6.92 5.49
C SER A 255 -3.07 7.36 4.09
N VAL A 256 -4.04 7.82 3.33
CA VAL A 256 -3.82 8.59 2.11
C VAL A 256 -4.63 9.87 2.17
N GLU A 257 -3.99 10.98 1.80
CA GLU A 257 -4.65 12.24 1.46
C GLU A 257 -4.59 12.42 -0.06
N TRP A 258 -5.74 12.53 -0.68
CA TRP A 258 -5.89 12.58 -2.13
C TRP A 258 -6.72 13.79 -2.53
N THR A 259 -6.11 14.67 -3.32
CA THR A 259 -6.71 15.88 -3.88
C THR A 259 -6.55 15.87 -5.41
N PRO A 260 -7.20 16.78 -6.15
CA PRO A 260 -6.96 16.92 -7.59
C PRO A 260 -5.49 17.18 -7.95
N GLU A 261 -4.71 17.75 -7.02
CA GLU A 261 -3.33 18.18 -7.24
C GLU A 261 -2.30 17.17 -6.77
N SER A 262 -2.63 16.31 -5.79
CA SER A 262 -1.64 15.41 -5.19
C SER A 262 -2.23 14.20 -4.47
N ILE A 263 -1.43 13.15 -4.38
CA ILE A 263 -1.63 12.00 -3.51
C ILE A 263 -0.48 11.99 -2.50
N THR A 264 -0.81 11.97 -1.21
CA THR A 264 0.17 11.85 -0.11
C THR A 264 -0.19 10.64 0.72
N VAL A 265 0.73 9.68 0.83
CA VAL A 265 0.56 8.50 1.68
C VAL A 265 1.33 8.70 2.99
N LEU A 266 0.72 8.30 4.10
CA LEU A 266 1.22 8.52 5.45
C LEU A 266 1.20 7.23 6.28
N PHE A 267 2.16 7.13 7.18
CA PHE A 267 2.24 6.13 8.23
C PHE A 267 2.31 6.84 9.59
N ASP A 268 1.38 6.57 10.51
CA ASP A 268 1.25 7.26 11.80
C ASP A 268 1.29 8.79 11.68
N ASN A 269 0.59 9.32 10.68
CA ASN A 269 0.55 10.75 10.29
C ASN A 269 1.88 11.33 9.77
N VAL A 270 2.87 10.49 9.50
CA VAL A 270 4.11 10.87 8.84
C VAL A 270 3.96 10.64 7.34
N PRO A 271 3.99 11.70 6.50
CA PRO A 271 3.98 11.52 5.05
C PRO A 271 5.29 10.88 4.59
N TYR A 272 5.20 9.81 3.81
CA TYR A 272 6.39 9.11 3.28
C TYR A 272 6.40 8.92 1.77
N PHE A 273 5.26 9.14 1.12
CA PHE A 273 5.16 9.16 -0.32
C PHE A 273 4.29 10.33 -0.77
N PHE A 274 4.75 11.02 -1.81
CA PHE A 274 4.08 12.17 -2.41
C PHE A 274 4.12 12.03 -3.93
N TYR A 275 2.98 12.15 -4.56
CA TYR A 275 2.81 12.10 -6.00
C TYR A 275 1.99 13.30 -6.48
N SER A 276 2.57 14.14 -7.33
CA SER A 276 1.96 15.39 -7.81
C SER A 276 1.28 15.19 -9.17
N ASN A 277 0.16 15.88 -9.36
CA ASN A 277 -0.46 16.04 -10.66
C ASN A 277 0.32 17.06 -11.48
N GLU A 278 1.11 16.59 -12.43
CA GLU A 278 1.90 17.43 -13.34
C GLU A 278 1.06 18.04 -14.47
N SER A 279 -0.27 17.88 -14.44
CA SER A 279 -1.19 18.33 -15.50
C SER A 279 -0.86 17.74 -16.87
N SER A 280 -0.28 16.54 -16.91
CA SER A 280 0.16 15.82 -18.10
C SER A 280 -0.89 14.83 -18.66
N GLY A 281 -2.11 14.87 -18.12
CA GLY A 281 -3.26 14.08 -18.57
C GLY A 281 -3.36 12.69 -17.92
N TRP A 282 -4.41 11.94 -18.28
CA TRP A 282 -4.82 10.71 -17.59
C TRP A 282 -3.74 9.61 -17.55
N ARG A 283 -2.82 9.58 -18.52
CA ARG A 283 -1.76 8.56 -18.53
C ARG A 283 -0.88 8.62 -17.28
N ALA A 284 -0.63 9.82 -16.77
CA ALA A 284 0.11 10.07 -15.53
C ALA A 284 -0.82 10.39 -14.35
N TRP A 285 -2.04 10.86 -14.61
CA TRP A 285 -3.00 11.20 -13.57
C TRP A 285 -4.41 10.65 -13.86
N PRO A 286 -4.63 9.33 -13.73
CA PRO A 286 -5.97 8.76 -13.83
C PRO A 286 -6.76 8.91 -12.51
N TYR A 287 -6.23 9.59 -11.50
CA TYR A 287 -6.81 9.70 -10.15
C TYR A 287 -7.85 10.83 -10.05
N ASP A 288 -8.81 10.84 -10.98
CA ASP A 288 -9.79 11.91 -11.19
C ASP A 288 -11.25 11.38 -11.28
N HIS A 289 -11.48 10.17 -10.77
CA HIS A 289 -12.79 9.52 -10.70
C HIS A 289 -12.89 8.68 -9.42
N PRO A 290 -14.09 8.22 -9.00
CA PRO A 290 -14.26 7.53 -7.73
C PRO A 290 -13.46 6.22 -7.64
N TYR A 291 -12.86 6.00 -6.46
CA TYR A 291 -12.15 4.79 -6.08
C TYR A 291 -12.81 4.16 -4.85
N HIS A 292 -12.47 2.91 -4.57
CA HIS A 292 -12.90 2.16 -3.39
C HIS A 292 -11.71 1.51 -2.69
N VAL A 293 -11.85 1.20 -1.40
CA VAL A 293 -10.80 0.57 -0.58
C VAL A 293 -10.83 -0.95 -0.77
N ILE A 294 -9.65 -1.56 -0.81
CA ILE A 294 -9.42 -3.00 -0.82
C ILE A 294 -8.51 -3.36 0.35
N LEU A 295 -8.84 -4.44 1.05
CA LEU A 295 -8.06 -5.04 2.12
C LEU A 295 -7.82 -6.52 1.79
N ASN A 296 -6.57 -6.95 1.78
CA ASN A 296 -6.25 -8.36 1.60
C ASN A 296 -4.94 -8.80 2.26
N LEU A 297 -4.84 -10.11 2.43
CA LEU A 297 -3.62 -10.79 2.79
C LEU A 297 -3.27 -11.83 1.71
N ALA A 298 -2.43 -11.46 0.76
CA ALA A 298 -1.87 -12.40 -0.20
C ALA A 298 -0.79 -13.28 0.46
N ILE A 299 -0.63 -14.50 -0.06
CA ILE A 299 0.40 -15.44 0.33
C ILE A 299 1.23 -15.80 -0.90
N GLY A 300 2.53 -15.58 -0.80
CA GLY A 300 3.49 -15.89 -1.83
C GLY A 300 3.46 -14.87 -2.98
N GLY A 301 3.21 -15.34 -4.20
CA GLY A 301 3.31 -14.48 -5.38
C GLY A 301 4.73 -14.06 -5.71
N MET A 302 4.88 -13.18 -6.71
CA MET A 302 6.20 -12.73 -7.14
C MET A 302 6.95 -11.95 -6.04
N TRP A 303 6.23 -11.18 -5.21
CA TRP A 303 6.87 -10.32 -4.22
C TRP A 303 6.93 -10.94 -2.82
N GLY A 304 5.87 -11.59 -2.33
CA GLY A 304 5.88 -12.27 -1.03
C GLY A 304 6.91 -13.40 -0.94
N LYS A 305 7.34 -13.98 -2.07
CA LYS A 305 8.43 -14.99 -2.14
C LYS A 305 9.82 -14.42 -2.48
N ALA A 306 9.98 -13.11 -2.60
CA ALA A 306 11.25 -12.52 -3.03
C ALA A 306 12.40 -12.78 -2.04
N GLY A 307 12.11 -12.86 -0.73
CA GLY A 307 13.07 -13.24 0.31
C GLY A 307 13.35 -14.74 0.45
N GLY A 308 12.57 -15.61 -0.20
CA GLY A 308 12.68 -17.06 -0.05
C GLY A 308 11.34 -17.81 -0.20
N PRO A 309 11.34 -19.15 -0.07
CA PRO A 309 10.10 -19.93 -0.07
C PRO A 309 9.20 -19.54 1.10
N ILE A 310 7.89 -19.68 0.94
CA ILE A 310 6.90 -19.45 2.01
C ILE A 310 7.26 -20.30 3.24
N ASP A 311 7.29 -19.69 4.43
CA ASP A 311 7.50 -20.41 5.68
C ASP A 311 6.17 -20.94 6.22
N ASP A 312 5.92 -22.24 6.04
CA ASP A 312 4.69 -22.89 6.48
C ASP A 312 4.43 -22.83 7.99
N ARG A 313 5.44 -22.50 8.80
CA ARG A 313 5.32 -22.45 10.27
C ARG A 313 4.59 -21.19 10.75
N ILE A 314 4.38 -20.20 9.88
CA ILE A 314 3.71 -18.95 10.25
C ILE A 314 2.19 -19.11 10.35
N PHE A 315 1.62 -20.15 9.74
CA PHE A 315 0.18 -20.31 9.64
C PHE A 315 -0.45 -20.94 10.90
N PRO A 316 -1.67 -20.52 11.29
CA PRO A 316 -2.44 -19.42 10.70
C PRO A 316 -1.84 -18.05 11.04
N VAL A 317 -1.91 -17.12 10.09
CA VAL A 317 -1.38 -15.76 10.23
C VAL A 317 -2.43 -14.73 9.81
N SER A 318 -2.52 -13.61 10.52
CA SER A 318 -3.63 -12.67 10.36
C SER A 318 -3.18 -11.23 10.19
N MET A 319 -3.88 -10.52 9.31
CA MET A 319 -3.97 -9.06 9.30
C MET A 319 -5.20 -8.65 10.11
N GLU A 320 -5.05 -7.71 11.04
CA GLU A 320 -6.16 -7.20 11.86
C GLU A 320 -6.39 -5.72 11.56
N VAL A 321 -7.64 -5.31 11.39
CA VAL A 321 -8.04 -3.94 11.08
C VAL A 321 -9.07 -3.46 12.10
N ASP A 322 -8.71 -2.41 12.83
CA ASP A 322 -9.54 -1.78 13.87
C ASP A 322 -10.63 -0.90 13.24
N PHE A 323 -10.27 -0.10 12.24
CA PHE A 323 -11.27 0.66 11.48
C PHE A 323 -10.78 1.01 10.07
N VAL A 324 -11.76 1.35 9.22
CA VAL A 324 -11.57 2.09 7.98
C VAL A 324 -12.45 3.34 8.03
N ARG A 325 -11.88 4.51 7.77
CA ARG A 325 -12.60 5.79 7.75
C ARG A 325 -12.25 6.57 6.50
N ILE A 326 -13.26 7.12 5.85
CA ILE A 326 -13.13 7.97 4.67
C ILE A 326 -13.68 9.35 5.02
N PHE A 327 -12.89 10.37 4.71
CA PHE A 327 -13.19 11.75 5.02
C PHE A 327 -13.18 12.63 3.78
N LYS A 328 -13.96 13.71 3.80
CA LYS A 328 -13.87 14.82 2.86
C LYS A 328 -13.36 16.08 3.54
N PRO A 329 -12.68 17.00 2.81
CA PRO A 329 -12.31 18.29 3.38
C PRO A 329 -13.58 19.07 3.77
N LEU A 330 -13.57 19.71 4.95
CA LEU A 330 -14.72 20.46 5.48
C LEU A 330 -15.05 21.74 4.68
N ASN A 331 -14.09 22.27 3.92
CA ASN A 331 -14.26 23.45 3.06
C ASN A 331 -13.63 23.17 1.68
N GLN A 332 -14.45 23.03 0.65
CA GLN A 332 -14.04 23.23 -0.75
C GLN A 332 -14.86 24.36 -1.36
#